data_AF-A0A3M7LB02-F1
#
_entry.id   AF-A0A3M7LB02-F1
#
_cell.length_a   1.000
_cell.length_b   1.000
_cell.length_c   1.000
_cell.angle_alpha   90.00
_cell.angle_beta   90.00
_cell.angle_gamma   90.00
#
_symmetry.space_group_name_H-M   'P 1'
#
loop_
_entity.id
_entity.type
_entity.pdbx_description
1 polymer ?
#
loop_
_entity_poly.entity_id
_entity_poly.type
_entity_poly.pdbx_seq_one_letter_code
_entity_poly.pdbx_strand_id
1 'polypeptide(L)'
;MKKTIFLAITGLLMATFTSCNQDRDDAISASSNVSTTISSNQTSRSAYHPSNNSVAWDNYRTVTSSNIPFGYTAEGCFARAHKMKQLLEKKGVRNMAKVWVYKQRGGGQLKNGWSYHVALKIDNYVLDPSLYDKPITQEEWEQACKAYKDQVVVKDITDASRYAPADDIHKFGKTGRYTYDHNYKATDCVINTILYSLANRIPVNISGCPGGFTAR
;
A
#
# COMPACT_ATOMS: atom_id res chain seq x y z
N MET A 1 0.88 -75.07 -9.04
CA MET A 1 -0.48 -74.80 -9.57
C MET A 1 -0.70 -73.30 -9.63
N LYS A 2 -1.19 -72.84 -10.78
CA LYS A 2 -1.84 -71.56 -11.14
C LYS A 2 -1.12 -70.21 -10.85
N LYS A 3 -0.85 -69.57 -11.99
CA LYS A 3 -0.30 -68.24 -12.30
C LYS A 3 -1.22 -67.10 -11.84
N THR A 4 -0.64 -65.94 -11.53
CA THR A 4 -1.16 -64.64 -12.01
C THR A 4 -0.05 -63.58 -11.97
N ILE A 5 0.16 -62.95 -13.12
CA ILE A 5 1.09 -61.85 -13.39
C ILE A 5 0.27 -60.55 -13.32
N PHE A 6 0.79 -59.50 -12.71
CA PHE A 6 0.32 -58.13 -12.95
C PHE A 6 1.49 -57.24 -13.35
N LEU A 7 1.34 -56.66 -14.55
CA LEU A 7 2.24 -55.75 -15.23
C LEU A 7 1.69 -54.33 -15.01
N ALA A 8 2.46 -53.42 -14.41
CA ALA A 8 2.09 -52.01 -14.29
C ALA A 8 2.86 -51.20 -15.34
N ILE A 9 2.09 -50.65 -16.29
CA ILE A 9 2.55 -49.90 -17.45
C ILE A 9 2.73 -48.42 -17.07
N THR A 10 3.89 -47.89 -17.40
CA THR A 10 4.23 -46.46 -17.44
C THR A 10 3.39 -45.74 -18.49
N GLY A 11 2.71 -44.66 -18.08
CA GLY A 11 1.95 -43.78 -18.97
C GLY A 11 2.45 -42.33 -18.87
N LEU A 12 3.23 -41.92 -19.87
CA LEU A 12 3.68 -40.55 -20.11
C LEU A 12 2.55 -39.80 -20.83
N LEU A 13 1.96 -38.79 -20.18
CA LEU A 13 0.95 -37.93 -20.81
C LEU A 13 1.64 -36.87 -21.68
N MET A 14 1.58 -37.04 -23.00
CA MET A 14 1.83 -35.95 -23.95
C MET A 14 0.50 -35.24 -24.23
N ALA A 15 0.39 -33.98 -23.80
CA ALA A 15 -0.72 -33.11 -24.19
C ALA A 15 -0.38 -32.44 -25.53
N THR A 16 -1.20 -32.70 -26.54
CA THR A 16 -1.14 -32.07 -27.86
C THR A 16 -1.81 -30.69 -27.79
N PHE A 17 -1.10 -29.65 -28.23
CA PHE A 17 -1.71 -28.34 -28.48
C PHE A 17 -2.50 -28.42 -29.79
N THR A 18 -3.83 -28.31 -29.70
CA THR A 18 -4.70 -28.13 -30.86
C THR A 18 -4.67 -26.68 -31.28
N SER A 19 -4.10 -26.44 -32.46
CA SER A 19 -4.19 -25.21 -33.24
C SER A 19 -5.55 -25.16 -33.94
N CYS A 20 -6.33 -24.12 -33.68
CA CYS A 20 -7.46 -23.76 -34.52
C CYS A 20 -7.14 -22.43 -35.20
N ASN A 21 -6.60 -22.50 -36.42
CA ASN A 21 -6.81 -21.44 -37.40
C ASN A 21 -8.23 -21.63 -37.96
N GLN A 22 -9.08 -20.61 -37.87
CA GLN A 22 -10.26 -20.50 -38.72
C GLN A 22 -10.13 -19.25 -39.57
N ASP A 23 -9.81 -19.51 -40.83
CA ASP A 23 -10.00 -18.60 -41.95
C ASP A 23 -11.49 -18.24 -42.05
N ARG A 24 -11.78 -16.94 -42.11
CA ARG A 24 -13.00 -16.40 -42.70
C ARG A 24 -12.59 -15.26 -43.62
N ASP A 25 -12.50 -15.60 -44.90
CA ASP A 25 -12.63 -14.64 -45.98
C ASP A 25 -14.11 -14.30 -46.14
N ASP A 26 -14.47 -13.03 -45.97
CA ASP A 26 -15.64 -12.44 -46.63
C ASP A 26 -15.24 -11.03 -47.05
N ALA A 27 -14.97 -10.89 -48.34
CA ALA A 27 -14.81 -9.62 -49.01
C ALA A 27 -16.18 -9.15 -49.55
N ILE A 28 -16.64 -7.97 -49.14
CA ILE A 28 -17.54 -7.13 -49.94
C ILE A 28 -17.01 -5.69 -49.92
N SER A 29 -16.93 -5.14 -51.12
CA SER A 29 -16.23 -3.93 -51.52
C SER A 29 -16.97 -2.61 -51.22
N ALA A 30 -16.16 -1.55 -51.12
CA ALA A 30 -16.39 -0.15 -51.51
C ALA A 30 -17.16 0.83 -50.59
N SER A 31 -16.36 1.62 -49.86
CA SER A 31 -16.35 3.10 -49.73
C SER A 31 -17.61 3.84 -49.26
N SER A 32 -17.51 4.49 -48.09
CA SER A 32 -17.53 5.97 -47.97
C SER A 32 -17.11 6.45 -46.58
N ASN A 33 -16.24 7.47 -46.58
CA ASN A 33 -15.58 8.12 -45.46
C ASN A 33 -16.50 8.46 -44.26
N VAL A 34 -16.19 7.90 -43.08
CA VAL A 34 -16.44 8.58 -41.80
C VAL A 34 -15.24 8.34 -40.90
N SER A 35 -14.54 9.43 -40.62
CA SER A 35 -13.40 9.49 -39.70
C SER A 35 -13.93 9.52 -38.27
N THR A 36 -13.86 8.39 -37.57
CA THR A 36 -14.02 8.35 -36.12
C THR A 36 -12.89 7.51 -35.54
N THR A 37 -11.74 8.13 -35.32
CA THR A 37 -10.60 7.57 -34.58
C THR A 37 -10.98 7.42 -33.11
N ILE A 38 -11.73 6.37 -32.77
CA ILE A 38 -11.73 5.84 -31.40
C ILE A 38 -10.56 4.86 -31.36
N SER A 39 -9.39 5.40 -31.01
CA SER A 39 -8.23 4.60 -30.66
C SER A 39 -8.60 3.77 -29.43
N SER A 40 -8.96 2.52 -29.66
CA SER A 40 -9.05 1.50 -28.62
C SER A 40 -7.65 1.29 -28.05
N ASN A 41 -7.28 2.08 -27.05
CA ASN A 41 -6.12 1.81 -26.19
C ASN A 41 -6.44 0.57 -25.33
N GLN A 42 -6.47 -0.59 -25.97
CA GLN A 42 -6.11 -1.85 -25.30
C GLN A 42 -4.59 -1.86 -25.13
N THR A 43 -4.08 -1.01 -24.25
CA THR A 43 -2.74 -1.22 -23.69
C THR A 43 -2.86 -2.40 -22.75
N SER A 44 -2.32 -3.54 -23.18
CA SER A 44 -1.90 -4.65 -22.33
C SER A 44 -1.37 -4.11 -21.01
N ARG A 45 -2.08 -4.45 -19.92
CA ARG A 45 -1.69 -4.14 -18.53
C ARG A 45 -0.43 -4.94 -18.16
N SER A 46 0.70 -4.60 -18.76
CA SER A 46 1.99 -4.86 -18.13
C SER A 46 2.03 -3.96 -16.90
N ALA A 47 2.04 -4.55 -15.71
CA ALA A 47 2.03 -3.84 -14.44
C ALA A 47 3.32 -3.02 -14.30
N TYR A 48 3.28 -1.78 -14.77
CA TYR A 48 4.40 -0.86 -14.68
C TYR A 48 4.69 -0.56 -13.21
N HIS A 49 5.95 -0.77 -12.79
CA HIS A 49 6.36 -0.52 -11.41
C HIS A 49 6.03 0.94 -11.01
N PRO A 50 5.49 1.18 -9.79
CA PRO A 50 5.11 2.52 -9.33
C PRO A 50 6.17 3.60 -9.50
N SER A 51 7.45 3.23 -9.34
CA SER A 51 8.58 4.15 -9.47
C SER A 51 8.75 4.77 -10.85
N ASN A 52 8.02 4.30 -11.85
CA ASN A 52 8.09 4.87 -13.18
C ASN A 52 6.78 5.59 -13.55
N ASN A 53 5.76 5.52 -12.69
CA ASN A 53 4.46 6.13 -12.94
C ASN A 53 4.51 7.64 -12.63
N SER A 54 4.25 8.48 -13.63
CA SER A 54 4.30 9.94 -13.51
C SER A 54 3.29 10.52 -12.52
N VAL A 55 2.08 9.94 -12.44
CA VAL A 55 1.02 10.33 -11.49
C VAL A 55 1.43 9.98 -10.07
N ALA A 56 2.06 8.81 -9.87
CA ALA A 56 2.58 8.40 -8.57
C ALA A 56 3.65 9.38 -8.08
N TRP A 57 4.59 9.75 -8.95
CA TRP A 57 5.62 10.75 -8.64
C TRP A 57 5.05 12.14 -8.37
N ASP A 58 4.04 12.56 -9.13
CA ASP A 58 3.40 13.84 -8.93
C ASP A 58 2.72 13.94 -7.56
N ASN A 59 2.06 12.85 -7.13
CA ASN A 59 1.49 12.74 -5.79
C ASN A 59 2.56 12.65 -4.69
N TYR A 60 3.65 11.91 -4.94
CA TYR A 60 4.80 11.85 -4.04
C TYR A 60 5.40 13.25 -3.80
N ARG A 61 5.64 14.03 -4.86
CA ARG A 61 6.16 15.40 -4.76
C ARG A 61 5.22 16.32 -3.98
N THR A 62 3.91 16.17 -4.16
CA THR A 62 2.92 16.96 -3.41
C THR A 62 3.03 16.72 -1.90
N VAL A 63 3.25 15.49 -1.47
CA VAL A 63 3.36 15.17 -0.04
C VAL A 63 4.73 15.53 0.54
N THR A 64 5.81 15.37 -0.23
CA THR A 64 7.17 15.69 0.24
C THR A 64 7.52 17.17 0.22
N SER A 65 6.80 18.00 -0.55
CA SER A 65 6.95 19.46 -0.52
C SER A 65 6.25 20.13 0.69
N SER A 66 5.83 19.35 1.68
CA SER A 66 5.08 19.82 2.86
C SER A 66 5.88 19.62 4.15
N ASN A 67 5.46 20.27 5.23
CA ASN A 67 6.11 20.16 6.54
C ASN A 67 5.71 18.88 7.30
N ILE A 68 5.71 17.72 6.64
CA ILE A 68 5.51 16.43 7.33
C ILE A 68 6.89 15.95 7.83
N PRO A 69 7.03 15.58 9.12
CA PRO A 69 8.31 15.17 9.71
C PRO A 69 8.66 13.71 9.36
N PHE A 70 8.88 13.43 8.07
CA PHE A 70 9.20 12.07 7.60
C PHE A 70 10.50 11.52 8.18
N GLY A 71 11.46 12.38 8.49
CA GLY A 71 12.73 11.98 9.13
C GLY A 71 12.59 11.49 10.57
N TYR A 72 11.45 11.73 11.23
CA TYR A 72 11.16 11.19 12.55
C TYR A 72 10.28 9.95 12.44
N THR A 73 10.92 8.78 12.55
CA THR A 73 10.29 7.48 12.31
C THR A 73 9.79 6.82 13.58
N ALA A 74 10.24 7.23 14.76
CA ALA A 74 9.91 6.54 16.01
C ALA A 74 8.40 6.49 16.27
N GLU A 75 7.65 7.55 15.97
CA GLU A 75 6.21 7.63 16.25
C GLU A 75 5.43 8.41 15.17
N GLY A 76 4.10 8.43 15.27
CA GLY A 76 3.23 9.37 14.53
C GLY A 76 2.95 9.01 13.06
N CYS A 77 3.16 7.76 12.65
CA CYS A 77 2.89 7.30 11.28
C CYS A 77 1.45 7.55 10.84
N PHE A 78 0.48 7.33 11.73
CA PHE A 78 -0.94 7.63 11.53
C PHE A 78 -1.19 9.09 11.16
N ALA A 79 -0.55 10.04 11.87
CA ALA A 79 -0.66 11.47 11.57
C ALA A 79 0.01 11.83 10.24
N ARG A 80 1.20 11.28 9.95
CA ARG A 80 1.85 11.50 8.64
C ARG A 80 0.96 11.02 7.50
N ALA A 81 0.46 9.79 7.58
CA ALA A 81 -0.44 9.23 6.58
C ALA A 81 -1.73 10.03 6.41
N HIS A 82 -2.26 10.61 7.50
CA HIS A 82 -3.49 11.43 7.45
C HIS A 82 -3.24 12.83 6.89
N LYS A 83 -2.08 13.42 7.19
CA LYS A 83 -1.65 14.67 6.57
C LYS A 83 -1.40 14.50 5.07
N MET A 84 -0.80 13.38 4.64
CA MET A 84 -0.67 13.04 3.22
C MET A 84 -2.04 12.97 2.51
N LYS A 85 -3.02 12.28 3.12
CA LYS A 85 -4.40 12.25 2.63
C LYS A 85 -4.95 13.68 2.47
N GLN A 86 -4.83 14.53 3.49
CA GLN A 86 -5.32 15.91 3.45
C GLN A 86 -4.78 16.71 2.27
N LEU A 87 -3.47 16.61 2.02
CA LEU A 87 -2.80 17.34 0.94
C LEU A 87 -3.29 16.88 -0.43
N LEU A 88 -3.46 15.58 -0.61
CA LEU A 88 -3.88 15.00 -1.88
C LEU A 88 -5.38 15.19 -2.14
N GLU A 89 -6.22 15.20 -1.10
CA GLU A 89 -7.63 15.59 -1.24
C GLU A 89 -7.76 17.05 -1.71
N LYS A 90 -6.94 17.97 -1.17
CA LYS A 90 -6.89 19.36 -1.62
C LYS A 90 -6.44 19.51 -3.07
N LYS A 91 -5.58 18.60 -3.53
CA LYS A 91 -5.16 18.50 -4.95
C LYS A 91 -6.23 17.87 -5.85
N GLY A 92 -7.28 17.27 -5.28
CA GLY A 92 -8.37 16.63 -6.03
C GLY A 92 -8.21 15.12 -6.23
N VAL A 93 -7.21 14.49 -5.60
CA VAL A 93 -7.05 13.02 -5.60
C VAL A 93 -8.15 12.40 -4.72
N ARG A 94 -8.76 11.30 -5.17
CA ARG A 94 -9.90 10.66 -4.48
C ARG A 94 -9.71 9.16 -4.23
N ASN A 95 -8.93 8.49 -5.06
CA ASN A 95 -8.63 7.06 -5.03
C ASN A 95 -7.54 6.71 -4.00
N MET A 96 -7.80 7.01 -2.73
CA MET A 96 -6.87 6.78 -1.62
C MET A 96 -7.38 5.68 -0.68
N ALA A 97 -6.44 4.94 -0.10
CA ALA A 97 -6.64 3.98 0.98
C ALA A 97 -5.53 4.13 2.03
N LYS A 98 -5.72 3.50 3.19
CA LYS A 98 -4.62 3.26 4.13
C LYS A 98 -4.17 1.82 4.01
N VAL A 99 -2.86 1.60 4.00
CA VAL A 99 -2.27 0.27 4.12
C VAL A 99 -1.59 0.16 5.49
N TRP A 100 -1.82 -0.96 6.16
CA TRP A 100 -1.41 -1.18 7.54
C TRP A 100 -0.60 -2.46 7.66
N VAL A 101 0.45 -2.41 8.47
CA VAL A 101 1.20 -3.59 8.91
C VAL A 101 1.21 -3.59 10.43
N TYR A 102 0.85 -4.72 11.03
CA TYR A 102 0.86 -4.95 12.46
C TYR A 102 1.84 -6.06 12.80
N LYS A 103 2.42 -5.99 14.00
CA LYS A 103 3.00 -7.18 14.60
C LYS A 103 1.93 -8.26 14.79
N GLN A 104 2.33 -9.52 14.75
CA GLN A 104 1.47 -10.61 15.19
C GLN A 104 1.20 -10.49 16.70
N ARG A 105 0.01 -10.91 17.16
CA ARG A 105 -0.29 -11.00 18.60
C ARG A 105 0.73 -11.92 19.29
N GLY A 106 1.40 -11.41 20.32
CA GLY A 106 2.49 -12.11 21.00
C GLY A 106 3.81 -12.18 20.21
N GLY A 107 3.85 -11.60 19.00
CA GLY A 107 5.05 -11.53 18.17
C GLY A 107 5.96 -10.35 18.52
N GLY A 108 7.15 -10.35 17.93
CA GLY A 108 8.13 -9.28 18.04
C GLY A 108 7.65 -7.97 17.40
N GLN A 109 8.17 -6.86 17.88
CA GLN A 109 7.92 -5.53 17.31
C GLN A 109 8.43 -5.44 15.86
N LEU A 110 7.80 -4.59 15.07
CA LEU A 110 8.25 -4.23 13.72
C LEU A 110 9.53 -3.38 13.79
N LYS A 111 10.00 -2.93 12.61
CA LYS A 111 11.11 -1.98 12.52
C LYS A 111 10.90 -0.79 13.46
N ASN A 112 11.98 -0.25 14.02
CA ASN A 112 11.96 0.87 14.97
C ASN A 112 11.13 0.63 16.25
N GLY A 113 10.77 -0.62 16.55
CA GLY A 113 10.01 -0.98 17.74
C GLY A 113 8.51 -0.74 17.61
N TRP A 114 7.95 -0.61 16.40
CA TRP A 114 6.53 -0.36 16.21
C TRP A 114 5.67 -1.61 16.44
N SER A 115 4.51 -1.44 17.06
CA SER A 115 3.42 -2.41 17.10
C SER A 115 2.58 -2.38 15.82
N TYR A 116 2.53 -1.24 15.12
CA TYR A 116 2.02 -1.13 13.75
C TYR A 116 2.68 0.02 12.98
N HIS A 117 2.61 -0.05 11.66
CA HIS A 117 2.93 1.07 10.77
C HIS A 117 1.81 1.27 9.75
N VAL A 118 1.61 2.51 9.30
CA VAL A 118 0.58 2.87 8.34
C VAL A 118 1.10 3.89 7.34
N ALA A 119 0.73 3.71 6.08
CA ALA A 119 1.03 4.63 4.99
C ALA A 119 -0.21 4.88 4.12
N LEU A 120 -0.11 5.88 3.24
CA LEU A 120 -1.15 6.18 2.27
C LEU A 120 -0.91 5.34 1.00
N LYS A 121 -1.96 4.70 0.51
CA LYS A 121 -1.98 3.96 -0.75
C LYS A 121 -2.85 4.71 -1.76
N ILE A 122 -2.38 4.83 -3.00
CA ILE A 122 -3.12 5.41 -4.12
C ILE A 122 -3.03 4.41 -5.26
N ASP A 123 -4.18 3.95 -5.77
CA ASP A 123 -4.25 2.82 -6.70
C ASP A 123 -3.35 1.66 -6.26
N ASN A 124 -2.25 1.40 -6.99
CA ASN A 124 -1.36 0.27 -6.78
C ASN A 124 -0.04 0.64 -6.08
N TYR A 125 0.11 1.86 -5.57
CA TYR A 125 1.35 2.31 -4.97
C TYR A 125 1.18 2.91 -3.59
N VAL A 126 2.22 2.76 -2.78
CA VAL A 126 2.31 3.30 -1.43
C VAL A 126 3.23 4.51 -1.43
N LEU A 127 2.79 5.57 -0.76
CA LEU A 127 3.59 6.75 -0.47
C LEU A 127 3.99 6.72 0.99
N ASP A 128 5.29 6.52 1.24
CA ASP A 128 5.86 6.62 2.58
C ASP A 128 7.29 7.18 2.54
N PRO A 129 7.43 8.52 2.51
CA PRO A 129 8.72 9.18 2.56
C PRO A 129 9.52 8.93 3.85
N SER A 130 8.93 8.31 4.88
CA SER A 130 9.66 7.89 6.08
C SER A 130 10.43 6.58 5.91
N LEU A 131 10.18 5.86 4.81
CA LEU A 131 10.88 4.61 4.44
C LEU A 131 11.55 4.68 3.06
N TYR A 132 10.98 5.39 2.09
CA TYR A 132 11.48 5.45 0.70
C TYR A 132 11.37 6.84 0.07
N ASP A 133 12.37 7.17 -0.75
CA ASP A 133 12.45 8.40 -1.54
C ASP A 133 11.63 8.36 -2.85
N LYS A 134 10.75 7.36 -3.01
CA LYS A 134 9.94 7.12 -4.21
C LYS A 134 8.62 6.40 -3.91
N PRO A 135 7.62 6.46 -4.81
CA PRO A 135 6.48 5.55 -4.79
C PRO A 135 6.95 4.10 -4.98
N ILE A 136 6.37 3.19 -4.19
CA ILE A 136 6.72 1.77 -4.20
C ILE A 136 5.48 0.90 -4.22
N THR A 137 5.66 -0.40 -4.46
CA THR A 137 4.59 -1.40 -4.33
C THR A 137 4.21 -1.60 -2.87
N GLN A 138 3.04 -2.18 -2.64
CA GLN A 138 2.60 -2.55 -1.30
C GLN A 138 3.54 -3.61 -0.71
N GLU A 139 3.96 -4.59 -1.50
CA GLU A 139 4.82 -5.68 -1.07
C GLU A 139 6.19 -5.17 -0.61
N GLU A 140 6.83 -4.27 -1.36
CA GLU A 140 8.08 -3.62 -0.96
C GLU A 140 7.94 -2.85 0.36
N TRP A 141 6.84 -2.11 0.50
CA TRP A 141 6.57 -1.32 1.70
C TRP A 141 6.39 -2.22 2.93
N GLU A 142 5.64 -3.31 2.78
CA GLU A 142 5.42 -4.29 3.84
C GLU A 142 6.73 -4.96 4.28
N GLN A 143 7.63 -5.30 3.36
CA GLN A 143 8.94 -5.85 3.72
C GLN A 143 9.78 -4.83 4.48
N ALA A 144 9.74 -3.56 4.10
CA ALA A 144 10.49 -2.50 4.78
C ALA A 144 9.98 -2.20 6.20
N CYS A 145 8.73 -2.57 6.51
CA CYS A 145 8.18 -2.46 7.85
C CYS A 145 8.71 -3.53 8.81
N LYS A 146 9.19 -4.67 8.31
CA LYS A 146 9.65 -5.77 9.15
C LYS A 146 10.99 -5.43 9.83
N ALA A 147 11.14 -5.89 11.06
CA ALA A 147 12.41 -5.85 11.79
C ALA A 147 13.43 -6.87 11.24
N TYR A 148 12.96 -7.98 10.67
CA TYR A 148 13.77 -9.02 10.06
C TYR A 148 12.99 -9.74 8.95
N LYS A 149 13.71 -10.33 7.98
CA LYS A 149 13.17 -10.85 6.70
C LYS A 149 11.93 -11.75 6.87
N ASP A 150 12.03 -12.72 7.77
CA ASP A 150 11.01 -13.77 7.96
C ASP A 150 10.00 -13.43 9.08
N GLN A 151 9.92 -12.16 9.50
CA GLN A 151 8.93 -11.74 10.48
C GLN A 151 7.51 -11.93 9.95
N VAL A 152 6.70 -12.64 10.72
CA VAL A 152 5.26 -12.77 10.48
C VAL A 152 4.57 -11.48 10.88
N VAL A 153 3.80 -10.91 9.97
CA VAL A 153 3.06 -9.66 10.16
C VAL A 153 1.61 -9.83 9.71
N VAL A 154 0.71 -9.03 10.29
CA VAL A 154 -0.69 -8.97 9.88
C VAL A 154 -0.90 -7.71 9.06
N LYS A 155 -1.59 -7.84 7.92
CA LYS A 155 -1.80 -6.74 6.97
C LYS A 155 -3.25 -6.30 7.00
N ASP A 156 -3.51 -5.03 6.68
CA ASP A 156 -4.86 -4.53 6.42
C ASP A 156 -4.85 -3.45 5.34
N ILE A 157 -5.99 -3.28 4.68
CA ILE A 157 -6.27 -2.13 3.83
C ILE A 157 -7.62 -1.57 4.25
N THR A 158 -7.67 -0.27 4.49
CA THR A 158 -8.90 0.42 4.87
C THR A 158 -9.13 1.67 4.02
N ASP A 159 -10.31 2.24 4.11
CA ASP A 159 -10.58 3.55 3.52
C ASP A 159 -9.62 4.62 4.08
N ALA A 160 -9.34 5.65 3.27
CA ALA A 160 -8.37 6.67 3.64
C ALA A 160 -8.76 7.50 4.89
N SER A 161 -10.02 7.42 5.36
CA SER A 161 -10.49 8.22 6.51
C SER A 161 -10.10 7.61 7.87
N ARG A 162 -9.68 6.34 7.91
CA ARG A 162 -9.20 5.70 9.14
C ARG A 162 -7.93 6.39 9.64
N TYR A 163 -7.98 6.83 10.89
CA TYR A 163 -6.91 7.61 11.50
C TYR A 163 -5.90 6.73 12.22
N ALA A 164 -6.30 6.12 13.34
CA ALA A 164 -5.45 5.24 14.15
C ALA A 164 -6.27 4.05 14.68
N PRO A 165 -5.64 2.93 15.07
CA PRO A 165 -6.32 1.85 15.76
C PRO A 165 -7.00 2.34 17.06
N ALA A 166 -8.19 1.81 17.35
CA ALA A 166 -9.01 2.27 18.49
C ALA A 166 -8.74 1.50 19.79
N ASP A 167 -8.15 0.31 19.70
CA ASP A 167 -7.87 -0.54 20.85
C ASP A 167 -6.36 -0.64 21.10
N ASP A 168 -5.98 -1.28 22.21
CA ASP A 168 -4.57 -1.52 22.58
C ASP A 168 -3.90 -2.53 21.63
N ILE A 169 -3.39 -2.01 20.51
CA ILE A 169 -2.66 -2.78 19.50
C ILE A 169 -1.29 -3.28 20.02
N HIS A 170 -0.76 -2.71 21.10
CA HIS A 170 0.53 -3.13 21.68
C HIS A 170 0.37 -4.47 22.37
N LYS A 171 -0.80 -4.70 22.98
CA LYS A 171 -1.19 -5.98 23.57
C LYS A 171 -1.77 -6.97 22.55
N PHE A 172 -2.66 -6.50 21.67
CA PHE A 172 -3.50 -7.40 20.87
C PHE A 172 -3.07 -7.55 19.41
N GLY A 173 -2.16 -6.73 18.90
CA GLY A 173 -1.91 -6.63 17.47
C GLY A 173 -3.11 -6.03 16.74
N LYS A 174 -3.41 -6.48 15.52
CA LYS A 174 -4.57 -6.00 14.74
C LYS A 174 -5.90 -6.32 15.45
N THR A 175 -6.72 -5.30 15.72
CA THR A 175 -8.08 -5.46 16.27
C THR A 175 -9.20 -5.18 15.26
N GLY A 176 -8.89 -4.46 14.17
CA GLY A 176 -9.87 -4.10 13.13
C GLY A 176 -10.77 -2.92 13.47
N ARG A 177 -10.62 -2.31 14.64
CA ARG A 177 -11.34 -1.08 15.03
C ARG A 177 -10.44 0.13 14.87
N TYR A 178 -10.99 1.20 14.31
CA TYR A 178 -10.27 2.41 13.96
C TYR A 178 -11.03 3.66 14.38
N THR A 179 -10.28 4.68 14.77
CA THR A 179 -10.77 6.03 15.03
C THR A 179 -10.75 6.87 13.74
N TYR A 180 -11.29 8.09 13.84
CA TYR A 180 -11.31 9.07 12.77
C TYR A 180 -10.82 10.42 13.29
N ASP A 181 -10.21 11.19 12.40
CA ASP A 181 -9.82 12.58 12.64
C ASP A 181 -10.29 13.44 11.46
N HIS A 182 -11.59 13.68 11.40
CA HIS A 182 -12.25 14.37 10.26
C HIS A 182 -11.73 15.80 10.05
N ASN A 183 -11.34 16.47 11.14
CA ASN A 183 -10.92 17.86 11.15
C ASN A 183 -9.39 18.02 11.28
N TYR A 184 -8.64 16.93 11.19
CA TYR A 184 -7.17 16.92 11.28
C TYR A 184 -6.63 17.50 12.60
N LYS A 185 -7.44 17.55 13.67
CA LYS A 185 -7.03 18.16 14.95
C LYS A 185 -5.96 17.33 15.64
N ALA A 186 -6.16 16.01 15.68
CA ALA A 186 -5.18 15.09 16.25
C ALA A 186 -3.93 15.04 15.37
N THR A 187 -4.13 15.01 14.06
CA THR A 187 -3.07 15.03 13.04
C THR A 187 -2.16 16.23 13.21
N ASP A 188 -2.74 17.43 13.28
CA ASP A 188 -2.00 18.69 13.34
C ASP A 188 -1.27 18.84 14.67
N CYS A 189 -1.89 18.41 15.77
CA CYS A 189 -1.20 18.34 17.06
C CYS A 189 0.06 17.48 16.96
N VAL A 190 -0.06 16.23 16.49
CA VAL A 190 1.08 15.29 16.42
C VAL A 190 2.19 15.82 15.51
N ILE A 191 1.84 16.32 14.32
CA ILE A 191 2.81 16.88 13.37
C ILE A 191 3.55 18.07 13.97
N ASN A 192 2.82 19.02 14.55
CA ASN A 192 3.41 20.23 15.13
C ASN A 192 4.26 19.92 16.37
N THR A 193 3.82 19.00 17.23
CA THR A 193 4.59 18.57 18.40
C THR A 193 5.91 17.93 17.98
N ILE A 194 5.91 17.05 16.97
CA ILE A 194 7.15 16.43 16.46
C ILE A 194 8.07 17.52 15.89
N LEU A 195 7.57 18.39 15.01
CA LEU A 195 8.38 19.45 14.41
C LEU A 195 8.99 20.38 15.47
N TYR A 196 8.18 20.80 16.45
CA TYR A 196 8.63 21.64 17.55
C TYR A 196 9.72 20.95 18.37
N SER A 197 9.52 19.69 18.75
CA SER A 197 10.50 18.94 19.53
C SER A 197 11.82 18.77 18.78
N LEU A 198 11.77 18.49 17.48
CA LEU A 198 12.97 18.36 16.64
C LEU A 198 13.71 19.71 16.52
N ALA A 199 12.98 20.80 16.27
CA ALA A 199 13.56 22.14 16.14
C ALA A 199 14.29 22.57 17.44
N ASN A 200 13.74 22.20 18.59
CA ASN A 200 14.28 22.55 19.91
C ASN A 200 15.21 21.47 20.50
N ARG A 201 15.44 20.36 19.78
CA ARG A 201 16.26 19.22 20.24
C ARG A 201 15.83 18.66 21.60
N ILE A 202 14.52 18.63 21.84
CA ILE A 202 13.93 18.04 23.05
C ILE A 202 13.26 16.70 22.74
N PRO A 203 13.05 15.83 23.74
CA PRO A 203 12.31 14.60 23.53
C PRO A 203 10.93 14.86 22.92
N VAL A 204 10.57 14.05 21.93
CA VAL A 204 9.24 14.07 21.32
C VAL A 204 8.27 13.38 22.27
N ASN A 205 7.19 14.07 22.65
CA ASN A 205 6.10 13.50 23.43
C ASN A 205 4.75 13.88 22.83
N ILE A 206 4.13 12.93 22.12
CA ILE A 206 2.83 13.13 21.45
C ILE A 206 1.63 12.64 22.28
N SER A 207 1.86 12.14 23.51
CA SER A 207 0.78 11.61 24.37
C SER A 207 -0.25 12.66 24.78
N GLY A 208 0.13 13.95 24.77
CA GLY A 208 -0.78 15.06 25.02
C GLY A 208 -1.70 15.42 23.86
N CYS A 209 -1.52 14.82 22.68
CA CYS A 209 -2.39 15.06 21.53
C CYS A 209 -3.72 14.30 21.65
N PRO A 210 -4.81 14.82 21.06
CA PRO A 210 -6.12 14.18 21.12
C PRO A 210 -6.07 12.70 20.74
N GLY A 211 -6.61 11.85 21.63
CA GLY A 211 -6.65 10.40 21.48
C GLY A 211 -5.41 9.66 21.99
N GLY A 212 -4.30 10.35 22.26
CA GLY A 212 -3.12 9.74 22.91
C GLY A 212 -2.50 8.56 22.17
N PHE A 213 -2.70 8.47 20.85
CA PHE A 213 -2.28 7.31 20.06
C PHE A 213 -0.74 7.21 19.96
N THR A 214 -0.23 5.98 20.02
CA THR A 214 1.17 5.65 19.73
C THR A 214 1.24 4.48 18.75
N ALA A 215 2.36 4.36 18.06
CA ALA A 215 2.69 3.26 17.17
C ALA A 215 3.63 2.26 17.83
N ARG A 216 4.42 2.65 18.84
CA ARG A 216 5.29 1.78 19.64
C ARG A 216 4.63 1.35 20.94
#